data_AF-A0A0S6UUP6-F1
#
_entry.id   AF-A0A0S6UUP6-F1
#
_cell.length_a   1.000
_cell.length_b   1.000
_cell.length_c   1.000
_cell.angle_alpha   90.00
_cell.angle_beta   90.00
_cell.angle_gamma   90.00
#
_symmetry.space_group_name_H-M   'P 1'
#
loop_
_entity.id
_entity.type
_entity.pdbx_description
1 polymer ?
#
loop_
_entity_poly.entity_id
_entity_poly.type
_entity_poly.pdbx_seq_one_letter_code
_entity_poly.pdbx_strand_id
1 'polypeptide(L)'
;MRGHWKAAARRRPAGSNRWCQRPTRRRQAPARSLPQTAESSRPARHGGATTASRRVLRRKPSDPQIDPRGLTHPHPETLYQLPHWEPKVRHNRGRECPVRYPMTDPFDLNRFVRAQDPVYRDVQGELARGRKQTHWMWFIFPQIAGLGVSAMSQRYAIGSRAEAEAYLAHPILGGRLIECTRLVLAVEGRTINAILGAPDDAKFRSSMTLFGAVSDEPVFDQALARYFAGEPDGATLEILDGLERTSS
;
A
#
# COMPACT_ATOMS: atom_id res chain seq x y z
N MET A 1 36.79 50.84 -13.20
CA MET A 1 35.76 51.40 -12.30
C MET A 1 35.34 50.30 -11.34
N ARG A 2 35.62 50.46 -10.05
CA ARG A 2 35.36 49.51 -8.96
C ARG A 2 34.12 50.01 -8.19
N GLY A 3 33.17 49.13 -7.91
CA GLY A 3 32.04 49.42 -7.03
C GLY A 3 32.20 48.71 -5.69
N HIS A 4 32.65 49.44 -4.67
CA HIS A 4 32.54 49.08 -3.26
C HIS A 4 31.39 49.89 -2.65
N TRP A 5 30.44 49.28 -1.94
CA TRP A 5 29.70 49.96 -0.86
C TRP A 5 29.42 49.02 0.31
N LYS A 6 29.67 49.56 1.51
CA LYS A 6 29.64 48.93 2.83
C LYS A 6 28.23 48.90 3.44
N ALA A 7 28.08 48.01 4.41
CA ALA A 7 26.99 47.86 5.37
C ALA A 7 26.66 49.14 6.18
N ALA A 8 25.41 49.24 6.64
CA ALA A 8 25.02 50.01 7.81
C ALA A 8 23.92 49.28 8.59
N ALA A 9 24.14 49.19 9.91
CA ALA A 9 23.30 48.53 10.90
C ALA A 9 22.32 49.50 11.58
N ARG A 10 21.53 48.93 12.52
CA ARG A 10 20.72 49.52 13.62
C ARG A 10 19.21 49.53 13.30
N ARG A 11 18.27 49.23 14.20
CA ARG A 11 18.24 48.85 15.63
C ARG A 11 16.79 48.43 15.95
N ARG A 12 16.61 47.48 16.88
CA ARG A 12 15.35 47.21 17.62
C ARG A 12 15.07 48.29 18.67
N PRO A 13 13.81 48.40 19.12
CA PRO A 13 13.45 48.14 20.54
C PRO A 13 12.19 47.23 20.63
N ALA A 14 11.98 46.30 21.58
CA ALA A 14 12.03 46.27 23.05
C ALA A 14 10.70 46.70 23.75
N GLY A 15 10.13 45.77 24.55
CA GLY A 15 9.01 45.93 25.50
C GLY A 15 8.19 44.62 25.61
N SER A 16 8.52 43.65 26.49
CA SER A 16 8.17 43.50 27.92
C SER A 16 6.65 43.58 28.19
N ASN A 17 5.97 42.57 28.74
CA ASN A 17 5.94 42.18 30.17
C ASN A 17 5.43 40.72 30.28
N ARG A 18 6.11 39.75 30.91
CA ARG A 18 6.33 39.49 32.34
C ARG A 18 5.02 39.39 33.16
N TRP A 19 4.56 38.15 33.39
CA TRP A 19 3.76 37.77 34.57
C TRP A 19 4.52 36.71 35.37
N CYS A 20 4.60 36.95 36.67
CA CYS A 20 5.41 36.25 37.66
C CYS A 20 4.75 34.97 38.20
N GLN A 21 5.58 33.94 38.34
CA GLN A 21 5.76 33.00 39.46
C GLN A 21 4.58 32.65 40.40
N ARG A 22 4.34 31.35 40.64
CA ARG A 22 5.00 30.56 41.71
C ARG A 22 4.53 29.09 41.74
N PRO A 23 5.31 28.15 42.32
CA PRO A 23 5.00 26.73 42.42
C PRO A 23 4.35 26.37 43.77
N THR A 24 3.46 25.38 43.79
CA THR A 24 2.99 24.73 45.03
C THR A 24 3.44 23.27 45.10
N ARG A 25 4.10 22.98 46.22
CA ARG A 25 4.57 21.69 46.70
C ARG A 25 3.40 20.77 47.13
N ARG A 26 3.71 19.46 47.16
CA ARG A 26 3.19 18.41 48.06
C ARG A 26 1.76 17.89 47.83
N ARG A 27 1.66 16.60 47.52
CA ARG A 27 1.52 15.51 48.51
C ARG A 27 1.71 14.14 47.86
N GLN A 28 2.62 13.35 48.45
CA GLN A 28 2.64 11.89 48.36
C GLN A 28 1.53 11.32 49.25
N ALA A 29 0.89 10.22 48.83
CA ALA A 29 0.41 9.17 49.71
C ALA A 29 0.20 7.85 48.91
N PRO A 30 0.34 6.67 49.54
CA PRO A 30 0.68 5.42 48.88
C PRO A 30 -0.56 4.52 48.65
N ALA A 31 -0.55 3.75 47.56
CA ALA A 31 -1.40 2.56 47.47
C ALA A 31 -0.60 1.35 48.00
N ARG A 32 -1.02 0.88 49.17
CA ARG A 32 -0.51 -0.31 49.86
C ARG A 32 -0.73 -1.57 49.03
N SER A 33 0.32 -2.36 48.93
CA SER A 33 0.30 -3.82 48.72
C SER A 33 -0.41 -4.52 49.88
N LEU A 34 -1.05 -5.67 49.62
CA LEU A 34 -1.26 -6.86 50.48
C LEU A 34 -2.25 -7.83 49.76
N PRO A 35 -2.31 -9.14 50.07
CA PRO A 35 -1.30 -10.14 49.73
C PRO A 35 -1.90 -11.33 48.93
N GLN A 36 -0.99 -12.17 48.42
CA GLN A 36 -1.28 -13.53 47.98
C GLN A 36 -1.70 -14.40 49.18
N THR A 37 -2.73 -15.21 49.00
CA THR A 37 -2.96 -16.41 49.83
C THR A 37 -2.83 -17.64 48.95
N ALA A 38 -1.86 -18.47 49.30
CA ALA A 38 -1.69 -19.83 48.86
C ALA A 38 -2.68 -20.75 49.60
N GLU A 39 -3.12 -21.83 48.95
CA GLU A 39 -3.43 -23.15 49.55
C GLU A 39 -3.79 -24.09 48.36
N SER A 40 -2.91 -24.96 47.87
CA SER A 40 -2.63 -26.34 48.34
C SER A 40 -3.75 -27.38 48.06
N SER A 41 -3.38 -28.37 47.22
CA SER A 41 -3.56 -29.83 47.41
C SER A 41 -4.94 -30.52 47.20
N ARG A 42 -5.08 -31.22 46.04
CA ARG A 42 -5.39 -32.67 45.78
C ARG A 42 -6.51 -33.44 46.57
N PRO A 43 -7.00 -34.64 46.15
CA PRO A 43 -6.96 -35.34 44.85
C PRO A 43 -8.26 -36.08 44.39
N ALA A 44 -8.18 -36.64 43.17
CA ALA A 44 -8.73 -37.92 42.64
C ALA A 44 -10.25 -38.22 42.64
N ARG A 45 -10.80 -38.43 41.43
CA ARG A 45 -11.73 -39.54 41.15
C ARG A 45 -11.49 -40.16 39.76
N HIS A 46 -11.60 -41.48 39.76
CA HIS A 46 -11.48 -42.42 38.66
C HIS A 46 -12.51 -42.22 37.55
N GLY A 47 -12.11 -42.56 36.33
CA GLY A 47 -13.01 -42.77 35.19
C GLY A 47 -12.22 -43.34 34.02
N GLY A 48 -12.17 -44.67 33.92
CA GLY A 48 -11.56 -45.36 32.79
C GLY A 48 -12.37 -45.16 31.51
N ALA A 49 -11.67 -44.95 30.41
CA ALA A 49 -12.19 -45.20 29.08
C ALA A 49 -11.03 -45.65 28.18
N THR A 50 -11.28 -46.77 27.53
CA THR A 50 -10.46 -47.51 26.58
C THR A 50 -9.92 -46.60 25.46
N THR A 51 -8.59 -46.53 25.33
CA THR A 51 -7.94 -45.91 24.16
C THR A 51 -7.55 -47.00 23.18
N ALA A 52 -8.30 -47.12 22.09
CA ALA A 52 -7.82 -47.78 20.89
C ALA A 52 -6.68 -46.94 20.30
N SER A 53 -5.46 -47.49 20.28
CA SER A 53 -4.31 -46.88 19.63
C SER A 53 -4.56 -46.72 18.13
N ARG A 54 -5.05 -45.54 17.74
CA ARG A 54 -5.07 -45.11 16.34
C ARG A 54 -3.65 -44.65 15.99
N ARG A 55 -2.96 -45.45 15.21
CA ARG A 55 -1.63 -45.17 14.64
C ARG A 55 -1.67 -43.81 13.92
N VAL A 56 -1.09 -42.77 14.52
CA VAL A 56 -0.92 -41.47 13.87
C VAL A 56 0.18 -41.62 12.84
N LEU A 57 -0.21 -41.79 11.57
CA LEU A 57 0.69 -41.60 10.45
C LEU A 57 1.14 -40.13 10.45
N ARG A 58 2.43 -39.88 10.69
CA ARG A 58 3.05 -38.56 10.49
C ARG A 58 2.85 -38.14 9.05
N ARG A 59 2.06 -37.10 8.83
CA ARG A 59 1.89 -36.45 7.52
C ARG A 59 3.18 -35.78 7.09
N LYS A 60 3.55 -35.93 5.82
CA LYS A 60 4.66 -35.20 5.19
C LYS A 60 4.19 -33.77 4.87
N PRO A 61 5.09 -32.76 4.83
CA PRO A 61 4.73 -31.34 4.65
C PRO A 61 4.14 -30.97 3.28
N SER A 62 3.90 -31.94 2.41
CA SER A 62 3.51 -31.75 1.01
C SER A 62 2.13 -32.35 0.67
N ASP A 63 1.34 -32.75 1.66
CA ASP A 63 -0.03 -33.21 1.42
C ASP A 63 -0.96 -31.99 1.18
N PRO A 64 -1.71 -31.93 0.06
CA PRO A 64 -2.61 -30.83 -0.23
C PRO A 64 -3.76 -30.79 0.79
N GLN A 65 -4.07 -29.60 1.31
CA GLN A 65 -5.23 -29.38 2.18
C GLN A 65 -6.51 -29.51 1.36
N ILE A 66 -7.27 -30.58 1.61
CA ILE A 66 -8.61 -30.79 1.03
C ILE A 66 -9.63 -30.11 1.95
N ASP A 67 -10.36 -29.11 1.44
CA ASP A 67 -11.58 -28.57 2.07
C ASP A 67 -12.67 -29.66 2.09
N PRO A 68 -13.40 -29.87 3.21
CA PRO A 68 -14.54 -30.80 3.28
C PRO A 68 -15.65 -30.61 2.24
N ARG A 69 -15.65 -29.53 1.44
CA ARG A 69 -16.59 -29.28 0.34
C ARG A 69 -16.13 -29.75 -1.04
N GLY A 70 -14.95 -30.37 -1.16
CA GLY A 70 -14.48 -30.95 -2.43
C GLY A 70 -14.22 -29.93 -3.55
N LEU A 71 -14.12 -28.64 -3.21
CA LEU A 71 -13.74 -27.59 -4.16
C LEU A 71 -12.23 -27.42 -4.11
N THR A 72 -11.55 -27.90 -5.15
CA THR A 72 -10.17 -27.50 -5.45
C THR A 72 -10.15 -26.01 -5.75
N HIS A 73 -9.58 -25.20 -4.85
CA HIS A 73 -9.23 -23.82 -5.20
C HIS A 73 -8.12 -23.88 -6.26
N PRO A 74 -8.32 -23.33 -7.47
CA PRO A 74 -7.26 -23.26 -8.45
C PRO A 74 -6.11 -22.41 -7.91
N HIS A 75 -4.88 -22.77 -8.27
CA HIS A 75 -3.68 -21.97 -8.03
C HIS A 75 -3.92 -20.54 -8.55
N PRO A 76 -3.46 -19.47 -7.86
CA PRO A 76 -3.83 -18.08 -8.18
C PRO A 76 -3.47 -17.63 -9.60
N GLU A 77 -2.57 -18.33 -10.30
CA GLU A 77 -2.24 -18.06 -11.70
C GLU A 77 -3.31 -18.52 -12.70
N THR A 78 -4.23 -19.40 -12.33
CA THR A 78 -5.19 -20.00 -13.26
C THR A 78 -6.46 -19.17 -13.43
N LEU A 79 -6.79 -18.27 -12.51
CA LEU A 79 -8.01 -17.43 -12.59
C LEU A 79 -7.96 -16.36 -13.68
N TYR A 80 -6.80 -16.10 -14.28
CA TYR A 80 -6.63 -15.15 -15.37
C TYR A 80 -6.08 -15.78 -16.66
N GLN A 81 -6.07 -17.12 -16.75
CA GLN A 81 -5.75 -17.84 -17.98
C GLN A 81 -7.07 -18.20 -18.71
N LEU A 82 -7.66 -17.21 -19.37
CA LEU A 82 -8.64 -17.47 -20.44
C LEU A 82 -8.09 -16.93 -21.77
N PRO A 83 -7.95 -17.79 -22.80
CA PRO A 83 -7.53 -17.37 -24.13
C PRO A 83 -8.72 -16.77 -24.91
N HIS A 84 -8.41 -15.86 -25.83
CA HIS A 84 -9.27 -15.31 -26.89
C HIS A 84 -10.64 -14.75 -26.48
N TRP A 85 -10.70 -13.43 -26.24
CA TRP A 85 -11.97 -12.71 -26.39
C TRP A 85 -11.80 -11.59 -27.41
N GLU A 86 -12.51 -11.70 -28.54
CA GLU A 86 -12.68 -10.61 -29.50
C GLU A 86 -13.94 -9.81 -29.13
N PRO A 87 -13.89 -8.47 -29.08
CA PRO A 87 -15.07 -7.66 -28.74
C PRO A 87 -16.07 -7.64 -29.90
N LYS A 88 -17.32 -8.08 -29.65
CA LYS A 88 -18.45 -7.78 -30.54
C LYS A 88 -18.83 -6.31 -30.40
N VAL A 89 -18.30 -5.46 -31.29
CA VAL A 89 -18.65 -4.04 -31.36
C VAL A 89 -20.06 -3.88 -31.94
N ARG A 90 -21.04 -3.57 -31.08
CA ARG A 90 -22.32 -2.98 -31.53
C ARG A 90 -22.15 -1.47 -31.62
N HIS A 91 -22.14 -0.95 -32.85
CA HIS A 91 -22.12 0.48 -33.11
C HIS A 91 -23.49 1.07 -32.75
N ASN A 92 -23.56 1.81 -31.64
CA ASN A 92 -24.73 2.63 -31.35
C ASN A 92 -24.45 4.07 -31.81
N ARG A 93 -25.06 4.48 -32.94
CA ARG A 93 -24.99 5.87 -33.40
C ARG A 93 -25.92 6.71 -32.53
N GLY A 94 -25.39 7.69 -31.81
CA GLY A 94 -26.24 8.71 -31.23
C GLY A 94 -25.56 9.62 -30.21
N ARG A 95 -25.03 10.74 -30.72
CA ARG A 95 -24.67 11.99 -30.02
C ARG A 95 -23.41 11.94 -29.15
N GLU A 96 -22.30 12.42 -29.71
CA GLU A 96 -21.10 12.81 -28.96
C GLU A 96 -20.77 14.29 -29.24
N CYS A 97 -20.63 15.06 -28.16
CA CYS A 97 -19.96 16.37 -28.19
C CYS A 97 -18.44 16.08 -28.13
N PRO A 98 -17.61 16.64 -29.02
CA PRO A 98 -16.23 16.23 -29.09
C PRO A 98 -15.42 16.99 -28.04
N VAL A 99 -15.24 16.38 -26.87
CA VAL A 99 -14.06 16.69 -26.07
C VAL A 99 -12.90 16.00 -26.78
N ARG A 100 -11.99 16.76 -27.38
CA ARG A 100 -10.78 16.24 -28.02
C ARG A 100 -9.87 15.61 -26.94
N TYR A 101 -10.11 14.35 -26.62
CA TYR A 101 -9.03 13.49 -26.14
C TYR A 101 -8.15 13.17 -27.34
N PRO A 102 -6.82 13.31 -27.26
CA PRO A 102 -5.96 12.72 -28.27
C PRO A 102 -6.31 11.23 -28.35
N MET A 103 -6.77 10.77 -29.52
CA MET A 103 -7.23 9.39 -29.77
C MET A 103 -6.09 8.35 -29.73
N THR A 104 -4.98 8.70 -29.10
CA THR A 104 -3.83 7.84 -28.92
C THR A 104 -3.71 7.62 -27.42
N ASP A 105 -3.90 6.36 -27.01
CA ASP A 105 -3.48 5.85 -25.70
C ASP A 105 -2.11 5.20 -25.91
N PRO A 106 -1.02 5.99 -26.08
CA PRO A 106 0.29 5.45 -26.48
C PRO A 106 0.84 4.47 -25.45
N PHE A 107 0.30 4.48 -24.23
CA PHE A 107 0.71 3.63 -23.13
C PHE A 107 -0.28 2.50 -22.82
N ASP A 108 -1.41 2.36 -23.54
CA ASP A 108 -2.51 1.42 -23.20
C ASP A 108 -2.94 1.50 -21.72
N LEU A 109 -3.13 2.72 -21.19
CA LEU A 109 -3.57 2.95 -19.80
C LEU A 109 -4.94 2.33 -19.51
N ASN A 110 -5.78 2.16 -20.54
CA ASN A 110 -7.06 1.47 -20.41
C ASN A 110 -6.93 0.04 -19.88
N ARG A 111 -5.75 -0.61 -19.98
CA ARG A 111 -5.52 -1.92 -19.35
C ARG A 111 -5.72 -1.87 -17.83
N PHE A 112 -5.34 -0.78 -17.17
CA PHE A 112 -5.55 -0.60 -15.73
C PHE A 112 -7.02 -0.40 -15.41
N VAL A 113 -7.72 0.45 -16.16
CA VAL A 113 -9.16 0.70 -15.95
C VAL A 113 -9.95 -0.60 -16.04
N ARG A 114 -9.73 -1.38 -17.12
CA ARG A 114 -10.38 -2.68 -17.32
C ARG A 114 -10.12 -3.67 -16.17
N ALA A 115 -8.93 -3.63 -15.58
CA ALA A 115 -8.57 -4.51 -14.46
C ALA A 115 -9.18 -4.04 -13.12
N GLN A 116 -9.26 -2.72 -12.91
CA GLN A 116 -9.76 -2.12 -11.68
C GLN A 116 -11.29 -2.15 -11.58
N ASP A 117 -12.00 -1.85 -12.67
CA ASP A 117 -13.46 -1.67 -12.66
C ASP A 117 -14.26 -2.79 -11.98
N PRO A 118 -14.00 -4.09 -12.22
CA PRO A 118 -14.78 -5.15 -11.58
C PRO A 118 -14.50 -5.31 -10.08
N VAL A 119 -13.39 -4.78 -9.56
CA VAL A 119 -12.93 -5.04 -8.17
C VAL A 119 -12.77 -3.77 -7.34
N TYR A 120 -12.88 -2.57 -7.93
CA TYR A 120 -12.50 -1.32 -7.27
C TYR A 120 -13.28 -1.07 -5.97
N ARG A 121 -14.56 -1.43 -5.94
CA ARG A 121 -15.39 -1.33 -4.72
C ARG A 121 -14.91 -2.24 -3.60
N ASP A 122 -14.48 -3.46 -3.94
CA ASP A 122 -13.94 -4.40 -2.96
C ASP A 122 -12.58 -3.94 -2.44
N VAL A 123 -11.73 -3.39 -3.33
CA VAL A 123 -10.45 -2.76 -2.96
C VAL A 123 -10.66 -1.64 -1.94
N GLN A 124 -11.59 -0.71 -2.21
CA GLN A 124 -11.92 0.37 -1.27
C GLN A 124 -12.34 -0.20 0.09
N GLY A 125 -13.19 -1.24 0.11
CA GLY A 125 -13.63 -1.89 1.33
C GLY A 125 -12.49 -2.58 2.09
N GLU A 126 -11.60 -3.29 1.41
CA GLU A 126 -10.43 -3.95 2.01
C GLU A 126 -9.45 -2.94 2.63
N LEU A 127 -9.15 -1.87 1.90
CA LEU A 127 -8.26 -0.81 2.37
C LEU A 127 -8.86 -0.04 3.55
N ALA A 128 -10.16 0.29 3.50
CA ALA A 128 -10.86 0.94 4.62
C ALA A 128 -10.86 0.07 5.90
N ARG A 129 -10.90 -1.26 5.76
CA ARG A 129 -10.76 -2.21 6.89
C ARG A 129 -9.30 -2.44 7.31
N GLY A 130 -8.35 -1.83 6.60
CA GLY A 130 -6.92 -1.93 6.84
C GLY A 130 -6.38 -3.34 6.70
N ARG A 131 -6.95 -4.14 5.78
CA ARG A 131 -6.47 -5.49 5.47
C ARG A 131 -6.86 -5.90 4.06
N LYS A 132 -5.87 -6.02 3.18
CA LYS A 132 -5.96 -6.64 1.86
C LYS A 132 -6.29 -8.13 1.98
N GLN A 133 -7.17 -8.60 1.11
CA GLN A 133 -7.70 -9.97 1.10
C GLN A 133 -7.67 -10.60 -0.30
N THR A 134 -7.74 -9.79 -1.36
CA THR A 134 -7.82 -10.28 -2.75
C THR A 134 -6.65 -9.82 -3.62
N HIS A 135 -6.64 -10.22 -4.89
CA HIS A 135 -5.49 -10.10 -5.80
C HIS A 135 -5.60 -8.89 -6.74
N TRP A 136 -5.15 -7.72 -6.28
CA TRP A 136 -5.26 -6.48 -7.07
C TRP A 136 -4.03 -5.56 -7.03
N MET A 137 -2.96 -5.97 -6.33
CA MET A 137 -1.82 -5.09 -6.03
C MET A 137 -1.23 -4.44 -7.28
N TRP A 138 -0.99 -5.22 -8.34
CA TRP A 138 -0.28 -4.78 -9.54
C TRP A 138 -0.96 -3.64 -10.30
N PHE A 139 -2.29 -3.59 -10.30
CA PHE A 139 -3.04 -2.61 -11.10
C PHE A 139 -3.71 -1.52 -10.26
N ILE A 140 -3.70 -1.63 -8.92
CA ILE A 140 -4.09 -0.54 -8.00
C ILE A 140 -2.88 0.29 -7.56
N PHE A 141 -1.74 -0.36 -7.28
CA PHE A 141 -0.48 0.28 -6.96
C PHE A 141 0.61 -0.21 -7.93
N PRO A 142 0.60 0.25 -9.19
CA PRO A 142 1.61 -0.13 -10.18
C PRO A 142 3.01 0.29 -9.76
N GLN A 143 4.00 -0.47 -10.22
CA GLN A 143 5.43 -0.22 -10.01
C GLN A 143 6.15 -0.14 -11.37
N ILE A 144 7.37 0.37 -11.39
CA ILE A 144 8.17 0.48 -12.62
C ILE A 144 8.53 -0.94 -13.14
N ALA A 145 8.62 -1.06 -14.47
CA ALA A 145 9.05 -2.27 -15.15
C ALA A 145 10.47 -2.67 -14.73
N GLY A 146 10.74 -3.98 -14.73
CA GLY A 146 12.04 -4.54 -14.32
C GLY A 146 12.14 -4.99 -12.87
N LEU A 147 11.24 -4.53 -11.99
CA LEU A 147 11.23 -4.94 -10.57
C LEU A 147 10.52 -6.28 -10.31
N GLY A 148 9.52 -6.63 -11.11
CA GLY A 148 8.69 -7.82 -10.90
C GLY A 148 8.86 -8.86 -11.99
N VAL A 149 8.97 -10.13 -11.60
CA VAL A 149 9.19 -11.25 -12.53
C VAL A 149 7.92 -12.01 -12.94
N SER A 150 6.81 -11.85 -12.20
CA SER A 150 5.56 -12.54 -12.54
C SER A 150 4.90 -11.91 -13.78
N ALA A 151 4.17 -12.72 -14.56
CA ALA A 151 3.45 -12.25 -15.74
C ALA A 151 2.51 -11.07 -15.43
N MET A 152 1.84 -11.09 -14.28
CA MET A 152 0.99 -9.99 -13.81
C MET A 152 1.80 -8.74 -13.44
N SER A 153 2.97 -8.89 -12.81
CA SER A 153 3.85 -7.76 -12.52
C SER A 153 4.37 -7.10 -13.79
N GLN A 154 4.68 -7.89 -14.82
CA GLN A 154 5.16 -7.39 -16.11
C GLN A 154 4.03 -6.72 -16.90
N ARG A 155 2.83 -7.32 -16.93
CA ARG A 155 1.68 -6.79 -17.66
C ARG A 155 1.21 -5.42 -17.17
N TYR A 156 1.24 -5.21 -15.85
CA TYR A 156 0.79 -3.97 -15.21
C TYR A 156 1.95 -3.10 -14.72
N ALA A 157 3.17 -3.38 -15.17
CA ALA A 157 4.29 -2.47 -14.93
C ALA A 157 4.09 -1.16 -15.70
N ILE A 158 4.59 -0.08 -15.11
CA ILE A 158 4.80 1.20 -15.78
C ILE A 158 6.16 1.15 -16.48
N GLY A 159 6.20 1.39 -17.78
CA GLY A 159 7.39 1.25 -18.61
C GLY A 159 8.29 2.48 -18.63
N SER A 160 7.80 3.66 -18.23
CA SER A 160 8.57 4.90 -18.30
C SER A 160 8.05 5.99 -17.36
N ARG A 161 8.86 7.05 -17.16
CA ARG A 161 8.43 8.28 -16.49
C ARG A 161 7.20 8.90 -17.16
N ALA A 162 7.22 9.03 -18.49
CA ALA A 162 6.10 9.61 -19.24
C ALA A 162 4.80 8.80 -19.08
N GLU A 163 4.89 7.48 -18.94
CA GLU A 163 3.74 6.65 -18.64
C GLU A 163 3.22 6.86 -17.21
N ALA A 164 4.09 7.01 -16.21
CA ALA A 164 3.67 7.34 -14.84
C ALA A 164 2.98 8.71 -14.78
N GLU A 165 3.50 9.72 -15.47
CA GLU A 165 2.88 11.05 -15.60
C GLU A 165 1.51 10.94 -16.28
N ALA A 166 1.41 10.19 -17.38
CA ALA A 166 0.16 9.95 -18.07
C ALA A 166 -0.86 9.19 -17.20
N TYR A 167 -0.40 8.23 -16.38
CA TYR A 167 -1.24 7.49 -15.44
C TYR A 167 -1.87 8.44 -14.40
N LEU A 168 -1.09 9.37 -13.85
CA LEU A 168 -1.59 10.37 -12.91
C LEU A 168 -2.52 11.40 -13.56
N ALA A 169 -2.19 11.85 -14.77
CA ALA A 169 -3.04 12.77 -15.53
C ALA A 169 -4.32 12.11 -16.04
N HIS A 170 -4.40 10.78 -16.05
CA HIS A 170 -5.57 10.05 -16.54
C HIS A 170 -6.82 10.37 -15.69
N PRO A 171 -7.98 10.71 -16.30
CA PRO A 171 -9.18 11.20 -15.60
C PRO A 171 -9.74 10.29 -14.50
N ILE A 172 -9.40 9.00 -14.55
CA ILE A 172 -9.84 7.99 -13.59
C ILE A 172 -8.68 7.50 -12.72
N LEU A 173 -7.51 7.21 -13.31
CA LEU A 173 -6.50 6.39 -12.64
C LEU A 173 -5.74 7.17 -11.56
N GLY A 174 -5.36 8.42 -11.83
CA GLY A 174 -4.73 9.28 -10.84
C GLY A 174 -5.60 9.48 -9.61
N GLY A 175 -6.90 9.77 -9.81
CA GLY A 175 -7.88 9.91 -8.73
C GLY A 175 -7.99 8.64 -7.88
N ARG A 176 -8.06 7.47 -8.52
CA ARG A 176 -8.14 6.17 -7.83
C ARG A 176 -6.87 5.85 -7.03
N LEU A 177 -5.69 6.07 -7.61
CA LEU A 177 -4.43 5.83 -6.91
C LEU A 177 -4.32 6.69 -5.65
N ILE A 178 -4.59 8.00 -5.79
CA ILE A 178 -4.56 8.94 -4.66
C ILE A 178 -5.59 8.54 -3.59
N GLU A 179 -6.82 8.17 -3.99
CA GLU A 179 -7.86 7.70 -3.07
C GLU A 179 -7.42 6.45 -2.31
N CYS A 180 -6.89 5.44 -3.00
CA CYS A 180 -6.39 4.22 -2.39
C CYS A 180 -5.23 4.49 -1.42
N THR A 181 -4.29 5.38 -1.77
CA THR A 181 -3.21 5.79 -0.86
C THR A 181 -3.76 6.46 0.40
N ARG A 182 -4.77 7.33 0.26
CA ARG A 182 -5.44 7.96 1.42
C ARG A 182 -6.12 6.94 2.32
N LEU A 183 -6.76 5.91 1.75
CA LEU A 183 -7.36 4.83 2.53
C LEU A 183 -6.29 4.06 3.33
N VAL A 184 -5.13 3.77 2.74
CA VAL A 184 -4.00 3.15 3.45
C VAL A 184 -3.47 4.04 4.57
N LEU A 185 -3.34 5.35 4.34
CA LEU A 185 -2.89 6.32 5.34
C LEU A 185 -3.86 6.48 6.52
N ALA A 186 -5.17 6.35 6.25
CA ALA A 186 -6.23 6.49 7.24
C ALA A 186 -6.28 5.31 8.24
N VAL A 187 -5.62 4.19 7.95
CA VAL A 187 -5.56 3.05 8.88
C VAL A 187 -4.65 3.38 10.06
N GLU A 188 -5.21 3.38 11.27
CA GLU A 188 -4.49 3.63 12.51
C GLU A 188 -3.91 2.35 13.14
N GLY A 189 -2.77 2.49 13.81
CA GLY A 189 -2.19 1.43 14.66
C GLY A 189 -1.74 0.16 13.95
N ARG A 190 -1.57 0.18 12.62
CA ARG A 190 -1.12 -0.97 11.84
C ARG A 190 0.13 -0.64 11.03
N THR A 191 1.01 -1.64 10.89
CA THR A 191 2.13 -1.57 9.95
C THR A 191 1.63 -1.80 8.54
N ILE A 192 2.39 -1.35 7.54
CA ILE A 192 2.05 -1.58 6.13
C ILE A 192 1.97 -3.08 5.81
N ASN A 193 2.85 -3.89 6.39
CA ASN A 193 2.81 -5.35 6.26
C ASN A 193 1.53 -5.96 6.84
N ALA A 194 0.99 -5.42 7.93
CA ALA A 194 -0.31 -5.88 8.46
C ALA A 194 -1.50 -5.49 7.56
N ILE A 195 -1.37 -4.42 6.78
CA ILE A 195 -2.40 -3.94 5.86
C ILE A 195 -2.35 -4.71 4.54
N LEU A 196 -1.18 -4.78 3.90
CA LEU A 196 -1.03 -5.31 2.54
C LEU A 196 -0.43 -6.72 2.49
N GLY A 197 0.32 -7.13 3.51
CA GLY A 197 1.08 -8.37 3.53
C GLY A 197 2.36 -8.30 2.71
N ALA A 198 3.23 -9.29 2.88
CA ALA A 198 4.37 -9.51 1.98
C ALA A 198 3.93 -10.36 0.78
N PRO A 199 4.45 -10.09 -0.44
CA PRO A 199 5.44 -9.08 -0.80
C PRO A 199 4.83 -7.70 -1.18
N ASP A 200 3.53 -7.49 -0.95
CA ASP A 200 2.80 -6.31 -1.42
C ASP A 200 3.20 -5.02 -0.68
N ASP A 201 3.70 -5.11 0.54
CA ASP A 201 4.32 -3.98 1.25
C ASP A 201 5.49 -3.36 0.49
N ALA A 202 6.41 -4.18 -0.04
CA ALA A 202 7.51 -3.71 -0.88
C ALA A 202 7.00 -3.08 -2.19
N LYS A 203 6.00 -3.69 -2.82
CA LYS A 203 5.37 -3.15 -4.05
C LYS A 203 4.74 -1.78 -3.81
N PHE A 204 4.13 -1.60 -2.66
CA PHE A 204 3.54 -0.32 -2.27
C PHE A 204 4.63 0.75 -2.14
N ARG A 205 5.78 0.44 -1.51
CA ARG A 205 6.93 1.36 -1.46
C ARG A 205 7.41 1.75 -2.86
N SER A 206 7.60 0.78 -3.75
CA SER A 206 8.01 1.03 -5.14
C SER A 206 7.00 1.92 -5.87
N SER A 207 5.70 1.68 -5.68
CA SER A 207 4.63 2.49 -6.26
C SER A 207 4.66 3.93 -5.75
N MET A 208 4.71 4.14 -4.43
CA MET A 208 4.77 5.50 -3.85
C MET A 208 6.03 6.25 -4.29
N THR A 209 7.16 5.54 -4.42
CA THR A 209 8.41 6.10 -4.93
C THR A 209 8.27 6.54 -6.39
N LEU A 210 7.72 5.68 -7.25
CA LEU A 210 7.51 5.97 -8.67
C LEU A 210 6.63 7.20 -8.85
N PHE A 211 5.48 7.24 -8.20
CA PHE A 211 4.51 8.32 -8.39
C PHE A 211 4.90 9.61 -7.67
N GLY A 212 5.62 9.54 -6.55
CA GLY A 212 6.23 10.71 -5.91
C GLY A 212 7.36 11.32 -6.75
N ALA A 213 8.10 10.51 -7.52
CA ALA A 213 9.15 11.02 -8.40
C ALA A 213 8.62 11.82 -9.61
N VAL A 214 7.33 11.70 -9.96
CA VAL A 214 6.71 12.32 -11.14
C VAL A 214 5.61 13.33 -10.79
N SER A 215 5.39 13.63 -9.51
CA SER A 215 4.28 14.47 -9.06
C SER A 215 4.57 15.17 -7.74
N ASP A 216 4.02 16.38 -7.59
CA ASP A 216 4.04 17.14 -6.34
C ASP A 216 2.89 16.77 -5.39
N GLU A 217 2.11 15.72 -5.70
CA GLU A 217 1.03 15.24 -4.84
C GLU A 217 1.58 14.69 -3.51
N PRO A 218 1.33 15.35 -2.36
CA PRO A 218 2.02 15.07 -1.11
C PRO A 218 1.64 13.73 -0.49
N VAL A 219 0.59 13.07 -1.00
CA VAL A 219 0.09 11.80 -0.46
C VAL A 219 1.12 10.68 -0.57
N PHE A 220 1.97 10.70 -1.62
CA PHE A 220 2.98 9.68 -1.86
C PHE A 220 4.11 9.78 -0.83
N ASP A 221 4.64 10.99 -0.62
CA ASP A 221 5.66 11.27 0.40
C ASP A 221 5.14 11.01 1.81
N GLN A 222 3.87 11.34 2.09
CA GLN A 222 3.24 11.02 3.37
C GLN A 222 3.18 9.51 3.62
N ALA A 223 2.89 8.70 2.59
CA ALA A 223 2.89 7.25 2.69
C ALA A 223 4.31 6.70 2.94
N LEU A 224 5.32 7.23 2.25
CA LEU A 224 6.73 6.90 2.49
C LEU A 224 7.17 7.27 3.90
N ALA A 225 6.86 8.49 4.36
CA ALA A 225 7.16 8.97 5.70
C ALA A 225 6.52 8.09 6.78
N ARG A 226 5.25 7.74 6.61
CA ARG A 226 4.49 6.96 7.60
C ARG A 226 4.97 5.52 7.71
N TYR A 227 5.24 4.86 6.59
CA TYR A 227 5.41 3.40 6.57
C TYR A 227 6.85 2.94 6.28
N PHE A 228 7.70 3.83 5.76
CA PHE A 228 9.06 3.50 5.33
C PHE A 228 10.09 4.52 5.81
N ALA A 229 9.79 5.28 6.88
CA ALA A 229 10.68 6.31 7.44
C ALA A 229 11.10 7.42 6.45
N GLY A 230 10.31 7.63 5.39
CA GLY A 230 10.62 8.58 4.32
C GLY A 230 11.58 8.02 3.27
N GLU A 231 12.00 6.76 3.39
CA GLU A 231 12.97 6.16 2.50
C GLU A 231 12.32 5.66 1.19
N PRO A 232 12.71 6.21 0.02
CA PRO A 232 12.22 5.73 -1.27
C PRO A 232 12.78 4.34 -1.60
N ASP A 233 12.15 3.65 -2.52
CA ASP A 233 12.66 2.39 -3.08
C ASP A 233 13.81 2.67 -4.07
N GLY A 234 15.06 2.42 -3.66
CA GLY A 234 16.25 2.73 -4.46
C GLY A 234 16.24 2.08 -5.84
N ALA A 235 15.79 0.83 -5.96
CA ALA A 235 15.71 0.14 -7.24
C ALA A 235 14.72 0.81 -8.21
N THR A 236 13.62 1.38 -7.71
CA THR A 236 12.69 2.17 -8.53
C THR A 236 13.39 3.41 -9.10
N LEU A 237 14.14 4.14 -8.28
CA LEU A 237 14.87 5.34 -8.70
C LEU A 237 15.98 5.02 -9.70
N GLU A 238 16.77 3.98 -9.45
CA GLU A 238 17.83 3.54 -10.36
C GLU A 238 17.30 3.21 -11.76
N ILE A 239 16.14 2.54 -11.84
CA ILE A 239 15.51 2.22 -13.12
C ILE A 239 15.01 3.49 -13.80
N LEU A 240 14.36 4.41 -13.08
CA LEU A 240 13.89 5.68 -13.63
C LEU A 240 15.05 6.51 -14.20
N ASP A 241 16.13 6.67 -13.45
CA ASP A 241 17.32 7.42 -13.88
C ASP A 241 17.99 6.76 -15.11
N GLY A 242 18.01 5.42 -15.15
CA GLY A 242 18.53 4.66 -16.30
C GLY A 242 17.74 4.88 -17.59
N LEU A 243 16.42 5.00 -17.49
CA LEU A 243 15.53 5.24 -18.64
C LEU A 243 15.67 6.68 -19.18
N GLU A 244 15.87 7.67 -18.31
CA GLU A 244 16.11 9.07 -18.71
C GLU A 244 17.40 9.22 -19.52
N ARG A 245 18.47 8.56 -19.05
CA ARG A 245 19.79 8.59 -19.71
C ARG A 245 19.81 7.95 -21.10
N THR A 246 18.87 7.05 -21.37
CA THR A 246 18.76 6.35 -22.67
C THR A 246 17.91 7.14 -23.67
N SER A 247 17.11 8.09 -23.18
CA SER A 247 16.17 8.89 -23.98
C SER A 247 16.74 10.27 -24.37
N SER A 248 17.95 10.61 -23.93
CA SER A 248 18.70 11.84 -24.23
C SER A 248 19.82 11.59 -25.23
#